data_AF-A0A7Y7ZDM0-F1
#
_entry.id   AF-A0A7Y7ZDM0-F1
#
_cell.length_a   1.000
_cell.length_b   1.000
_cell.length_c   1.000
_cell.angle_alpha   90.00
_cell.angle_beta   90.00
_cell.angle_gamma   90.00
#
_symmetry.space_group_name_H-M   'P 1'
#
loop_
_entity.id
_entity.type
_entity.pdbx_description
1 polymer ?
#
loop_
_entity_poly.entity_id
_entity_poly.type
_entity_poly.pdbx_seq_one_letter_code
_entity_poly.pdbx_strand_id
1 'polypeptide(L)'
;PPPPPTSPTPEEKKEPEEATKPAGPTIFSVAWLKKNLPKYRDIAIDDPTPENVSRYYYMQRVMMDKASKFSEMSSKVIMKDPFLDEDSRRPVATYAANAMNKMAADSRDKVLKELSQKVGLFYFFKSDCQLCVEQAGVLQSLNHATGIAVIPVSMDGENLPNGGFPEYRVDTGQAEKLGVFQAPALALAIPPNKSEIVGYGAITLDVLYNRILIAAKDANIIDQPTFASTQPVNDTGLLSMEDTEGLTEEILNDPDAMIDYMRTQLAKKSMEGK
;
A
#
# COMPACT_ATOMS: atom_id res chain seq x y z
N PRO A 1 -13.25 -58.79 66.78
CA PRO A 1 -13.15 -57.69 67.77
C PRO A 1 -12.88 -56.35 67.06
N PRO A 2 -13.84 -55.42 67.10
CA PRO A 2 -13.68 -54.06 66.57
C PRO A 2 -12.96 -53.17 67.60
N PRO A 3 -12.16 -52.19 67.14
CA PRO A 3 -12.31 -50.82 67.65
C PRO A 3 -12.00 -49.77 66.53
N PRO A 4 -12.23 -48.46 66.74
CA PRO A 4 -13.51 -47.81 66.49
C PRO A 4 -13.42 -46.70 65.41
N PRO A 5 -14.57 -46.28 64.85
CA PRO A 5 -14.65 -45.05 64.06
C PRO A 5 -14.60 -43.83 64.98
N THR A 6 -13.82 -42.81 64.62
CA THR A 6 -13.91 -41.48 65.23
C THR A 6 -13.88 -40.40 64.14
N SER A 7 -15.04 -39.78 63.95
CA SER A 7 -15.21 -38.40 63.45
C SER A 7 -14.93 -37.42 64.62
N PRO A 8 -14.97 -36.08 64.44
CA PRO A 8 -14.58 -35.22 63.32
C PRO A 8 -13.60 -34.09 63.77
N THR A 9 -13.10 -33.38 62.75
CA THR A 9 -12.30 -32.14 62.74
C THR A 9 -12.63 -31.08 63.79
N PRO A 10 -11.59 -30.37 64.30
CA PRO A 10 -11.66 -28.93 64.55
C PRO A 10 -10.93 -28.14 63.46
N GLU A 11 -11.63 -27.14 62.91
CA GLU A 11 -11.15 -26.19 61.90
C GLU A 11 -9.87 -25.49 62.36
N GLU A 12 -8.78 -25.66 61.59
CA GLU A 12 -7.64 -24.77 61.64
C GLU A 12 -7.70 -23.80 60.45
N LYS A 13 -8.33 -22.66 60.75
CA LYS A 13 -7.95 -21.30 60.34
C LYS A 13 -7.30 -21.19 58.95
N LYS A 14 -8.11 -20.83 57.95
CA LYS A 14 -7.65 -20.20 56.70
C LYS A 14 -6.73 -19.03 57.04
N GLU A 15 -5.44 -19.22 56.83
CA GLU A 15 -4.48 -18.12 56.74
C GLU A 15 -4.77 -17.37 55.42
N PRO A 16 -4.78 -16.02 55.43
CA PRO A 16 -5.23 -15.23 54.29
C PRO A 16 -4.33 -15.43 53.08
N GLU A 17 -4.97 -15.57 51.90
CA GLU A 17 -4.33 -15.41 50.60
C GLU A 17 -3.38 -14.20 50.63
N GLU A 18 -2.08 -14.49 50.59
CA GLU A 18 -1.07 -13.50 50.34
C GLU A 18 -1.37 -12.93 48.95
N ALA A 19 -1.84 -11.68 48.93
CA ALA A 19 -2.07 -10.93 47.72
C ALA A 19 -0.80 -10.97 46.86
N THR A 20 -0.84 -11.76 45.79
CA THR A 20 0.23 -11.86 44.80
C THR A 20 0.52 -10.46 44.29
N LYS A 21 1.66 -9.90 44.73
CA LYS A 21 2.30 -8.76 44.06
C LYS A 21 2.38 -9.08 42.56
N PRO A 22 2.18 -8.11 41.66
CA PRO A 22 2.29 -8.37 40.23
C PRO A 22 3.67 -8.95 39.94
N ALA A 23 3.71 -10.23 39.53
CA ALA A 23 4.93 -10.89 39.13
C ALA A 23 5.55 -10.05 38.01
N GLY A 24 6.81 -9.63 38.18
CA GLY A 24 7.52 -8.89 37.15
C GLY A 24 7.55 -9.66 35.82
N PRO A 25 7.91 -9.00 34.70
CA PRO A 25 7.91 -9.65 33.41
C PRO A 25 8.83 -10.88 33.44
N THR A 26 8.36 -12.00 32.89
CA THR A 26 9.12 -13.25 32.82
C THR A 26 10.50 -13.01 32.25
N ILE A 27 11.54 -13.61 32.85
CA ILE A 27 12.93 -13.46 32.40
C ILE A 27 13.03 -13.80 30.91
N PHE A 28 13.75 -12.98 30.15
CA PHE A 28 13.86 -13.04 28.69
C PHE A 28 12.55 -12.88 27.89
N SER A 29 11.41 -12.54 28.50
CA SER A 29 10.25 -12.05 27.72
C SER A 29 10.62 -10.78 26.95
N VAL A 30 9.85 -10.44 25.91
CA VAL A 30 10.05 -9.19 25.16
C VAL A 30 9.96 -7.98 26.09
N ALA A 31 9.00 -7.98 27.05
CA ALA A 31 8.87 -6.94 28.05
C ALA A 31 10.11 -6.84 28.96
N TRP A 32 10.65 -7.98 29.40
CA TRP A 32 11.87 -8.00 30.21
C TRP A 32 13.10 -7.53 29.43
N LEU A 33 13.26 -7.98 28.18
CA LEU A 33 14.37 -7.58 27.31
C LEU A 33 14.32 -6.08 26.98
N LYS A 34 13.15 -5.54 26.62
CA LYS A 34 12.95 -4.10 26.40
C LYS A 34 13.39 -3.27 27.60
N LYS A 35 13.14 -3.77 28.83
CA LYS A 35 13.51 -3.08 30.08
C LYS A 35 15.00 -3.22 30.44
N ASN A 36 15.62 -4.37 30.17
CA ASN A 36 16.94 -4.69 30.72
C ASN A 36 18.07 -4.63 29.69
N LEU A 37 17.84 -4.94 28.42
CA LEU A 37 18.86 -4.89 27.37
C LEU A 37 19.54 -3.51 27.26
N PRO A 38 18.82 -2.36 27.35
CA PRO A 38 19.47 -1.04 27.35
C PRO A 38 20.48 -0.87 28.48
N LYS A 39 20.23 -1.42 29.67
CA LYS A 39 21.17 -1.32 30.80
C LYS A 39 22.51 -2.00 30.50
N TYR A 40 22.47 -3.21 29.92
CA TYR A 40 23.69 -3.92 29.53
C TYR A 40 24.42 -3.20 28.39
N ARG A 41 23.67 -2.61 27.46
CA ARG A 41 24.22 -1.80 26.37
C ARG A 41 24.96 -0.58 26.92
N ASP A 42 24.30 0.19 27.79
CA ASP A 42 24.83 1.46 28.29
C ASP A 42 26.10 1.21 29.13
N ILE A 43 26.11 0.18 30.00
CA ILE A 43 27.32 -0.25 30.71
C ILE A 43 28.45 -0.64 29.75
N ALA A 44 28.15 -1.37 28.67
CA ALA A 44 29.16 -1.78 27.69
C ALA A 44 29.70 -0.61 26.84
N ILE A 45 28.94 0.48 26.70
CA ILE A 45 29.36 1.71 26.01
C ILE A 45 30.20 2.59 26.94
N ASP A 46 29.73 2.80 28.18
CA ASP A 46 30.38 3.66 29.15
C ASP A 46 31.69 3.01 29.69
N ASP A 47 31.74 1.68 29.79
CA ASP A 47 32.91 0.90 30.24
C ASP A 47 33.14 -0.36 29.37
N PRO A 48 33.86 -0.23 28.23
CA PRO A 48 33.97 -1.27 27.21
C PRO A 48 35.01 -2.37 27.55
N THR A 49 34.83 -3.04 28.69
CA THR A 49 35.61 -4.24 29.05
C THR A 49 35.13 -5.48 28.27
N PRO A 50 35.98 -6.51 28.07
CA PRO A 50 35.58 -7.77 27.44
C PRO A 50 34.32 -8.39 28.11
N GLU A 51 34.22 -8.30 29.42
CA GLU A 51 33.10 -8.83 30.20
C GLU A 51 31.80 -8.05 29.95
N ASN A 52 31.85 -6.72 29.96
CA ASN A 52 30.65 -5.88 29.76
C ASN A 52 30.10 -6.01 28.34
N VAL A 53 30.99 -5.99 27.35
CA VAL A 53 30.64 -6.21 25.94
C VAL A 53 30.06 -7.62 25.74
N SER A 54 30.67 -8.64 26.34
CA SER A 54 30.17 -10.02 26.29
C SER A 54 28.75 -10.15 26.87
N ARG A 55 28.50 -9.56 28.05
CA ARG A 55 27.18 -9.57 28.71
C ARG A 55 26.08 -8.97 27.82
N TYR A 56 26.37 -7.83 27.18
CA TYR A 56 25.46 -7.22 26.23
C TYR A 56 25.17 -8.14 25.04
N TYR A 57 26.20 -8.71 24.41
CA TYR A 57 26.02 -9.55 23.23
C TYR A 57 25.30 -10.86 23.52
N TYR A 58 25.48 -11.48 24.71
CA TYR A 58 24.65 -12.61 25.11
C TYR A 58 23.18 -12.23 25.25
N MET A 59 22.88 -11.04 25.77
CA MET A 59 21.50 -10.56 25.86
C MET A 59 20.89 -10.23 24.49
N GLN A 60 21.68 -9.61 23.60
CA GLN A 60 21.28 -9.37 22.22
C GLN A 60 21.03 -10.69 21.48
N ARG A 61 21.87 -11.72 21.72
CA ARG A 61 21.70 -13.05 21.14
C ARG A 61 20.35 -13.66 21.48
N VAL A 62 19.88 -13.55 22.73
CA VAL A 62 18.55 -14.04 23.13
C VAL A 62 17.42 -13.35 22.35
N MET A 63 17.55 -12.04 22.08
CA MET A 63 16.57 -11.31 21.26
C MET A 63 16.62 -11.79 19.79
N MET A 64 17.81 -12.04 19.25
CA MET A 64 17.98 -12.58 17.90
C MET A 64 17.42 -13.99 17.77
N ASP A 65 17.64 -14.87 18.75
CA ASP A 65 17.08 -16.23 18.74
C ASP A 65 15.54 -16.20 18.79
N LYS A 66 14.93 -15.22 19.48
CA LYS A 66 13.47 -15.00 19.46
C LYS A 66 13.00 -14.49 18.11
N ALA A 67 13.72 -13.56 17.50
CA ALA A 67 13.41 -13.06 16.16
C ALA A 67 13.48 -14.19 15.12
N SER A 68 14.48 -15.08 15.21
CA SER A 68 14.59 -16.27 14.34
C SER A 68 13.38 -17.19 14.49
N LYS A 69 12.97 -17.51 15.72
CA LYS A 69 11.78 -18.34 15.97
C LYS A 69 10.50 -17.69 15.46
N PHE A 70 10.35 -16.38 15.66
CA PHE A 70 9.23 -15.62 15.11
C PHE A 70 9.22 -15.69 13.60
N SER A 71 10.34 -15.41 12.93
CA SER A 71 10.47 -15.45 11.47
C SER A 71 10.14 -16.83 10.88
N GLU A 72 10.60 -17.91 11.52
CA GLU A 72 10.26 -19.28 11.12
C GLU A 72 8.74 -19.53 11.20
N MET A 73 8.11 -19.12 12.30
CA MET A 73 6.67 -19.27 12.48
C MET A 73 5.85 -18.36 11.57
N SER A 74 6.27 -17.11 11.35
CA SER A 74 5.66 -16.19 10.40
C SER A 74 5.62 -16.81 9.01
N SER A 75 6.74 -17.38 8.55
CA SER A 75 6.81 -18.05 7.25
C SER A 75 5.80 -19.21 7.13
N LYS A 76 5.67 -20.02 8.20
CA LYS A 76 4.70 -21.13 8.24
C LYS A 76 3.25 -20.67 8.26
N VAL A 77 2.95 -19.54 8.90
CA VAL A 77 1.59 -18.97 8.99
C VAL A 77 1.21 -18.31 7.68
N ILE A 78 2.08 -17.45 7.13
CA ILE A 78 1.84 -16.73 5.87
C ILE A 78 1.57 -17.70 4.72
N MET A 79 2.42 -18.72 4.54
CA MET A 79 2.28 -19.72 3.47
C MET A 79 0.96 -20.54 3.53
N LYS A 80 0.21 -20.47 4.65
CA LYS A 80 -1.04 -21.20 4.83
C LYS A 80 -2.27 -20.31 4.82
N ASP A 81 -2.11 -18.99 4.72
CA ASP A 81 -3.20 -18.03 4.75
C ASP A 81 -3.13 -17.18 3.47
N PRO A 82 -4.04 -17.39 2.50
CA PRO A 82 -4.01 -16.67 1.23
C PRO A 82 -4.22 -15.15 1.40
N PHE A 83 -4.77 -14.70 2.53
CA PHE A 83 -4.92 -13.27 2.80
C PHE A 83 -3.65 -12.62 3.36
N LEU A 84 -2.69 -13.43 3.83
CA LEU A 84 -1.37 -12.97 4.28
C LEU A 84 -0.28 -13.23 3.24
N ASP A 85 -0.46 -14.23 2.38
CA ASP A 85 0.48 -14.57 1.32
C ASP A 85 0.36 -13.61 0.13
N GLU A 86 1.27 -12.64 0.06
CA GLU A 86 1.32 -11.67 -1.04
C GLU A 86 1.62 -12.29 -2.41
N ASP A 87 2.16 -13.51 -2.49
CA ASP A 87 2.33 -14.20 -3.77
C ASP A 87 0.98 -14.47 -4.45
N SER A 88 -0.11 -14.56 -3.68
CA SER A 88 -1.48 -14.69 -4.21
C SER A 88 -1.95 -13.43 -4.94
N ARG A 89 -1.47 -12.26 -4.52
CA ARG A 89 -1.80 -10.95 -5.10
C ARG A 89 -0.83 -10.56 -6.20
N ARG A 90 0.46 -10.75 -5.96
CA ARG A 90 1.56 -10.44 -6.88
C ARG A 90 2.60 -11.56 -6.83
N PRO A 91 2.56 -12.52 -7.77
CA PRO A 91 3.50 -13.64 -7.77
C PRO A 91 4.95 -13.15 -7.92
N VAL A 92 5.87 -13.63 -7.06
CA VAL A 92 7.30 -13.34 -7.20
C VAL A 92 8.01 -14.25 -8.21
N ALA A 93 7.46 -15.42 -8.51
CA ALA A 93 8.01 -16.35 -9.49
C ALA A 93 8.07 -15.70 -10.87
N THR A 94 9.26 -15.59 -11.47
CA THR A 94 9.51 -14.78 -12.68
C THR A 94 8.55 -15.10 -13.84
N TYR A 95 8.26 -16.37 -14.10
CA TYR A 95 7.36 -16.76 -15.19
C TYR A 95 5.92 -16.25 -14.94
N ALA A 96 5.43 -16.37 -13.71
CA ALA A 96 4.08 -15.94 -13.32
C ALA A 96 4.00 -14.40 -13.27
N ALA A 97 5.02 -13.76 -12.70
CA ALA A 97 5.16 -12.31 -12.68
C ALA A 97 5.12 -11.71 -14.09
N ASN A 98 5.83 -12.32 -15.03
CA ASN A 98 5.86 -11.86 -16.43
C ASN A 98 4.53 -12.10 -17.14
N ALA A 99 3.89 -13.25 -16.91
CA ALA A 99 2.57 -13.54 -17.47
C ALA A 99 1.53 -12.53 -16.97
N MET A 100 1.53 -12.21 -15.68
CA MET A 100 0.62 -11.24 -15.07
C MET A 100 0.88 -9.81 -15.58
N ASN A 101 2.15 -9.39 -15.66
CA ASN A 101 2.51 -8.10 -16.26
C ASN A 101 2.00 -7.98 -17.69
N LYS A 102 2.11 -9.06 -18.48
CA LYS A 102 1.60 -9.08 -19.85
C LYS A 102 0.08 -8.96 -19.90
N MET A 103 -0.65 -9.71 -19.05
CA MET A 103 -2.11 -9.61 -18.98
C MET A 103 -2.56 -8.18 -18.62
N ALA A 104 -1.92 -7.56 -17.63
CA ALA A 104 -2.21 -6.19 -17.23
C ALA A 104 -1.89 -5.17 -18.34
N ALA A 105 -0.77 -5.34 -19.06
CA ALA A 105 -0.42 -4.49 -20.19
C ALA A 105 -1.40 -4.63 -21.36
N ASP A 106 -1.79 -5.86 -21.72
CA ASP A 106 -2.75 -6.13 -22.79
C ASP A 106 -4.13 -5.51 -22.45
N SER A 107 -4.59 -5.64 -21.20
CA SER A 107 -5.82 -5.01 -20.71
C SER A 107 -5.72 -3.48 -20.73
N ARG A 108 -4.61 -2.93 -20.26
CA ARG A 108 -4.33 -1.49 -20.26
C ARG A 108 -4.42 -0.90 -21.66
N ASP A 109 -3.78 -1.53 -22.64
CA ASP A 109 -3.78 -1.07 -24.03
C ASP A 109 -5.20 -1.07 -24.61
N LYS A 110 -6.00 -2.10 -24.30
CA LYS A 110 -7.41 -2.17 -24.70
C LYS A 110 -8.24 -1.05 -24.07
N VAL A 111 -8.16 -0.88 -22.76
CA VAL A 111 -8.95 0.13 -22.03
C VAL A 111 -8.59 1.55 -22.48
N LEU A 112 -7.30 1.85 -22.68
CA LEU A 112 -6.88 3.16 -23.18
C LEU A 112 -7.38 3.46 -24.59
N LYS A 113 -7.41 2.44 -25.47
CA LYS A 113 -8.00 2.58 -26.82
C LYS A 113 -9.49 2.84 -26.75
N GLU A 114 -10.23 2.18 -25.87
CA GLU A 114 -11.65 2.44 -25.67
C GLU A 114 -11.89 3.86 -25.09
N LEU A 115 -11.03 4.30 -24.17
CA LEU A 115 -11.08 5.64 -23.60
C LEU A 115 -10.85 6.74 -24.64
N SER A 116 -10.06 6.50 -25.70
CA SER A 116 -9.82 7.49 -26.77
C SER A 116 -11.09 8.08 -27.40
N GLN A 117 -12.20 7.33 -27.35
CA GLN A 117 -13.50 7.76 -27.88
C GLN A 117 -14.28 8.65 -26.91
N LYS A 118 -13.85 8.71 -25.65
CA LYS A 118 -14.54 9.38 -24.55
C LYS A 118 -13.75 10.55 -23.97
N VAL A 119 -12.42 10.57 -24.10
CA VAL A 119 -11.56 11.58 -23.46
C VAL A 119 -10.53 12.15 -24.44
N GLY A 120 -10.06 13.36 -24.13
CA GLY A 120 -8.88 13.97 -24.73
C GLY A 120 -7.85 14.32 -23.66
N LEU A 121 -6.68 14.80 -24.07
CA LEU A 121 -5.62 15.22 -23.16
C LEU A 121 -5.19 16.65 -23.48
N PHE A 122 -5.51 17.60 -22.62
CA PHE A 122 -4.92 18.93 -22.69
C PHE A 122 -3.43 18.85 -22.37
N TYR A 123 -2.64 19.51 -23.20
CA TYR A 123 -1.21 19.65 -23.04
C TYR A 123 -0.84 21.13 -22.99
N PHE A 124 -0.57 21.62 -21.79
CA PHE A 124 -0.15 23.00 -21.55
C PHE A 124 1.36 23.12 -21.71
N PHE A 125 1.80 24.04 -22.57
CA PHE A 125 3.21 24.23 -22.90
C PHE A 125 3.59 25.70 -23.03
N LYS A 126 4.90 25.97 -23.10
CA LYS A 126 5.49 27.26 -23.49
C LYS A 126 6.56 27.04 -24.55
N SER A 127 6.77 28.02 -25.42
CA SER A 127 7.78 27.96 -26.49
C SER A 127 9.22 27.98 -25.96
N ASP A 128 9.47 28.61 -24.81
CA ASP A 128 10.78 28.73 -24.14
C ASP A 128 11.15 27.54 -23.24
N CYS A 129 10.38 26.45 -23.29
CA CYS A 129 10.47 25.31 -22.39
C CYS A 129 11.03 24.06 -23.10
N GLN A 130 12.31 23.73 -22.86
CA GLN A 130 12.93 22.53 -23.45
C GLN A 130 12.22 21.24 -23.02
N LEU A 131 11.77 21.13 -21.77
CA LEU A 131 11.03 19.94 -21.31
C LEU A 131 9.68 19.78 -22.03
N CYS A 132 9.10 20.86 -22.53
CA CYS A 132 7.88 20.83 -23.32
C CYS A 132 8.15 20.26 -24.73
N VAL A 133 9.31 20.55 -25.31
CA VAL A 133 9.77 19.94 -26.56
C VAL A 133 9.89 18.42 -26.39
N GLU A 134 10.53 17.95 -25.32
CA GLU A 134 10.67 16.51 -25.04
C GLU A 134 9.31 15.83 -24.76
N GLN A 135 8.46 16.47 -23.94
CA GLN A 135 7.14 15.94 -23.60
C GLN A 135 6.26 15.78 -24.85
N ALA A 136 6.36 16.67 -25.83
CA ALA A 136 5.57 16.57 -27.06
C ALA A 136 5.81 15.24 -27.80
N GLY A 137 7.05 14.73 -27.85
CA GLY A 137 7.36 13.43 -28.46
C GLY A 137 6.71 12.24 -27.74
N VAL A 138 6.66 12.29 -26.40
CA VAL A 138 5.94 11.28 -25.59
C VAL A 138 4.43 11.32 -25.88
N LEU A 139 3.86 12.52 -26.05
CA LEU A 139 2.43 12.70 -26.32
C LEU A 139 2.04 12.27 -27.74
N GLN A 140 2.92 12.43 -28.72
CA GLN A 140 2.74 11.82 -30.04
C GLN A 140 2.69 10.30 -29.95
N SER A 141 3.56 9.69 -29.13
CA SER A 141 3.55 8.25 -28.89
C SER A 141 2.27 7.79 -28.18
N LEU A 142 1.77 8.57 -27.21
CA LEU A 142 0.46 8.34 -26.57
C LEU A 142 -0.66 8.30 -27.61
N ASN A 143 -0.74 9.33 -28.45
CA ASN A 143 -1.77 9.43 -29.48
C ASN A 143 -1.67 8.26 -30.47
N HIS A 144 -0.47 7.93 -30.93
CA HIS A 144 -0.26 6.81 -31.85
C HIS A 144 -0.68 5.45 -31.26
N ALA A 145 -0.32 5.19 -30.00
CA ALA A 145 -0.57 3.90 -29.36
C ALA A 145 -2.04 3.71 -28.93
N THR A 146 -2.69 4.78 -28.49
CA THR A 146 -4.02 4.71 -27.86
C THR A 146 -5.14 5.36 -28.67
N GLY A 147 -4.81 6.31 -29.56
CA GLY A 147 -5.78 7.16 -30.25
C GLY A 147 -6.28 8.34 -29.43
N ILE A 148 -5.88 8.50 -28.16
CA ILE A 148 -6.31 9.63 -27.32
C ILE A 148 -5.85 10.94 -27.96
N ALA A 149 -6.79 11.82 -28.27
CA ALA A 149 -6.50 13.12 -28.88
C ALA A 149 -5.74 14.01 -27.90
N VAL A 150 -4.61 14.56 -28.34
CA VAL A 150 -3.86 15.57 -27.59
C VAL A 150 -4.30 16.94 -28.06
N ILE A 151 -4.60 17.83 -27.12
CA ILE A 151 -5.07 19.20 -27.36
C ILE A 151 -4.00 20.15 -26.82
N PRO A 152 -3.06 20.61 -27.66
CA PRO A 152 -1.98 21.50 -27.24
C PRO A 152 -2.53 22.89 -26.94
N VAL A 153 -2.13 23.45 -25.79
CA VAL A 153 -2.49 24.78 -25.30
C VAL A 153 -1.21 25.54 -24.98
N SER A 154 -0.89 26.54 -25.79
CA SER A 154 0.26 27.43 -25.59
C SER A 154 -0.07 28.47 -24.53
N MET A 155 0.70 28.51 -23.45
CA MET A 155 0.55 29.47 -22.35
C MET A 155 1.22 30.82 -22.64
N ASP A 156 2.11 30.89 -23.64
CA ASP A 156 2.81 32.10 -24.07
C ASP A 156 2.40 32.58 -25.48
N GLY A 157 1.46 31.88 -26.13
CA GLY A 157 0.91 32.22 -27.44
C GLY A 157 1.74 31.73 -28.64
N GLU A 158 2.97 31.32 -28.39
CA GLU A 158 3.93 30.86 -29.40
C GLU A 158 3.90 29.33 -29.54
N ASN A 159 4.37 28.81 -30.68
CA ASN A 159 4.49 27.37 -30.91
C ASN A 159 5.81 26.82 -30.33
N LEU A 160 5.88 25.50 -30.13
CA LEU A 160 7.13 24.83 -29.78
C LEU A 160 8.17 25.02 -30.90
N PRO A 161 9.46 25.25 -30.57
CA PRO A 161 10.51 25.47 -31.57
C PRO A 161 10.66 24.37 -32.61
N ASN A 162 10.35 23.11 -32.25
CA ASN A 162 10.42 21.95 -33.13
C ASN A 162 9.12 21.68 -33.92
N GLY A 163 8.06 22.47 -33.69
CA GLY A 163 6.74 22.24 -34.30
C GLY A 163 6.10 20.90 -33.88
N GLY A 164 6.40 20.40 -32.68
CA GLY A 164 5.92 19.10 -32.20
C GLY A 164 4.40 18.92 -32.26
N PHE A 165 3.65 20.03 -32.25
CA PHE A 165 2.25 20.05 -32.67
C PHE A 165 2.03 21.20 -33.68
N PRO A 166 1.55 20.89 -34.91
CA PRO A 166 1.34 21.92 -35.93
C PRO A 166 0.14 22.82 -35.60
N GLU A 167 -0.89 22.26 -34.98
CA GLU A 167 -2.05 22.98 -34.50
C GLU A 167 -2.02 23.06 -32.97
N TYR A 168 -2.22 24.27 -32.44
CA TYR A 168 -2.33 24.53 -31.02
C TYR A 168 -3.34 25.63 -30.76
N ARG A 169 -3.80 25.73 -29.52
CA ARG A 169 -4.67 26.82 -29.06
C ARG A 169 -3.87 27.73 -28.15
N VAL A 170 -4.15 29.02 -28.19
CA VAL A 170 -3.61 29.97 -27.19
C VAL A 170 -4.44 29.85 -25.92
N ASP A 171 -3.79 29.82 -24.76
CA ASP A 171 -4.46 29.87 -23.47
C ASP A 171 -5.22 31.19 -23.32
N THR A 172 -6.50 31.08 -23.01
CA THR A 172 -7.42 32.20 -22.74
C THR A 172 -8.02 32.08 -21.34
N GLY A 173 -7.33 31.40 -20.41
CA GLY A 173 -7.77 31.16 -19.03
C GLY A 173 -8.07 29.70 -18.70
N GLN A 174 -7.79 28.75 -19.61
CA GLN A 174 -7.91 27.32 -19.31
C GLN A 174 -6.87 26.89 -18.26
N ALA A 175 -5.64 27.40 -18.36
CA ALA A 175 -4.56 27.07 -17.42
C ALA A 175 -4.90 27.56 -16.01
N GLU A 176 -5.32 28.82 -15.86
CA GLU A 176 -5.73 29.40 -14.58
C GLU A 176 -6.88 28.60 -13.92
N LYS A 177 -7.91 28.26 -14.70
CA LYS A 177 -9.07 27.48 -14.23
C LYS A 177 -8.68 26.10 -13.70
N LEU A 178 -7.61 25.51 -14.23
CA LEU A 178 -7.10 24.20 -13.82
C LEU A 178 -5.93 24.28 -12.84
N GLY A 179 -5.59 25.48 -12.35
CA GLY A 179 -4.45 25.68 -11.44
C GLY A 179 -3.11 25.31 -12.07
N VAL A 180 -2.97 25.50 -13.39
CA VAL A 180 -1.74 25.24 -14.14
C VAL A 180 -0.91 26.51 -14.19
N PHE A 181 0.19 26.52 -13.43
CA PHE A 181 1.12 27.66 -13.35
C PHE A 181 2.51 27.35 -13.96
N GLN A 182 2.77 26.08 -14.27
CA GLN A 182 4.05 25.61 -14.80
C GLN A 182 3.82 24.69 -16.01
N ALA A 183 4.77 24.72 -16.95
CA ALA A 183 4.78 23.90 -18.15
C ALA A 183 6.00 22.94 -18.16
N PRO A 184 5.88 21.73 -18.72
CA PRO A 184 4.67 21.17 -19.29
C PRO A 184 3.67 20.74 -18.20
N ALA A 185 2.37 20.77 -18.51
CA ALA A 185 1.33 20.21 -17.66
C ALA A 185 0.27 19.49 -18.50
N LEU A 186 -0.34 18.47 -17.92
CA LEU A 186 -1.26 17.56 -18.60
C LEU A 186 -2.56 17.46 -17.81
N ALA A 187 -3.68 17.61 -18.50
CA ALA A 187 -5.01 17.45 -17.92
C ALA A 187 -5.88 16.56 -18.81
N LEU A 188 -6.51 15.55 -18.23
CA LEU A 188 -7.47 14.71 -18.92
C LEU A 188 -8.75 15.51 -19.16
N ALA A 189 -9.10 15.73 -20.42
CA ALA A 189 -10.35 16.37 -20.82
C ALA A 189 -11.47 15.32 -20.87
N ILE A 190 -12.50 15.51 -20.06
CA ILE A 190 -13.63 14.60 -19.90
C ILE A 190 -14.91 15.37 -20.29
N PRO A 191 -15.41 15.19 -21.52
CA PRO A 191 -16.64 15.81 -21.96
C PRO A 191 -17.83 15.51 -21.02
N PRO A 192 -18.79 16.43 -20.88
CA PRO A 192 -18.85 17.70 -21.59
C PRO A 192 -17.98 18.81 -20.98
N ASN A 193 -17.81 18.87 -19.67
CA ASN A 193 -17.24 20.06 -18.99
C ASN A 193 -16.29 19.72 -17.82
N LYS A 194 -15.79 18.49 -17.73
CA LYS A 194 -14.90 18.05 -16.66
C LYS A 194 -13.46 17.97 -17.15
N SER A 195 -12.50 18.29 -16.31
CA SER A 195 -11.08 18.04 -16.59
C SER A 195 -10.36 17.74 -15.29
N GLU A 196 -9.39 16.84 -15.35
CA GLU A 196 -8.64 16.37 -14.18
C GLU A 196 -7.14 16.48 -14.48
N ILE A 197 -6.37 17.07 -13.56
CA ILE A 197 -4.91 17.14 -13.73
C ILE A 197 -4.32 15.73 -13.64
N VAL A 198 -3.58 15.33 -14.67
CA VAL A 198 -2.87 14.04 -14.71
C VAL A 198 -1.36 14.22 -14.70
N GLY A 199 -0.84 15.45 -14.68
CA GLY A 199 0.57 15.65 -14.40
C GLY A 199 1.06 17.08 -14.52
N TYR A 200 2.10 17.36 -13.75
CA TYR A 200 2.96 18.51 -13.90
C TYR A 200 4.39 18.04 -14.18
N GLY A 201 5.11 18.79 -15.02
CA GLY A 201 6.45 18.42 -15.46
C GLY A 201 6.45 17.30 -16.50
N ALA A 202 7.63 17.01 -17.04
CA ALA A 202 7.80 15.96 -18.03
C ALA A 202 7.66 14.57 -17.37
N ILE A 203 6.84 13.71 -17.97
CA ILE A 203 6.56 12.34 -17.50
C ILE A 203 6.65 11.33 -18.63
N THR A 204 6.99 10.09 -18.27
CA THR A 204 7.04 8.96 -19.21
C THR A 204 5.64 8.50 -19.63
N LEU A 205 5.58 7.79 -20.76
CA LEU A 205 4.35 7.22 -21.30
C LEU A 205 3.61 6.29 -20.32
N ASP A 206 4.32 5.38 -19.64
CA ASP A 206 3.71 4.45 -18.67
C ASP A 206 3.09 5.16 -17.46
N VAL A 207 3.77 6.19 -16.93
CA VAL A 207 3.22 7.03 -15.86
C VAL A 207 1.95 7.73 -16.33
N LEU A 208 1.95 8.28 -17.54
CA LEU A 208 0.78 8.94 -18.11
C LEU A 208 -0.39 7.97 -18.32
N TYR A 209 -0.14 6.77 -18.86
CA TYR A 209 -1.14 5.71 -18.98
C TYR A 209 -1.83 5.42 -17.64
N ASN A 210 -1.05 5.19 -16.58
CA ASN A 210 -1.61 4.88 -15.28
C ASN A 210 -2.44 6.05 -14.72
N ARG A 211 -1.98 7.29 -14.87
CA ARG A 211 -2.69 8.47 -14.38
C ARG A 211 -3.99 8.76 -15.14
N ILE A 212 -4.02 8.49 -16.45
CA ILE A 212 -5.27 8.57 -17.25
C ILE A 212 -6.27 7.54 -16.71
N LEU A 213 -5.85 6.30 -16.43
CA LEU A 213 -6.74 5.26 -15.90
C LEU A 213 -7.28 5.61 -14.50
N ILE A 214 -6.43 6.13 -13.62
CA ILE A 214 -6.86 6.61 -12.28
C ILE A 214 -7.89 7.74 -12.43
N ALA A 215 -7.58 8.77 -13.22
CA ALA A 215 -8.50 9.89 -13.43
C ALA A 215 -9.82 9.46 -14.10
N ALA A 216 -9.77 8.50 -15.03
CA ALA A 216 -10.95 7.95 -15.68
C ALA A 216 -11.82 7.16 -14.70
N LYS A 217 -11.21 6.38 -13.80
CA LYS A 217 -11.90 5.67 -12.72
C LYS A 217 -12.55 6.65 -11.74
N ASP A 218 -11.81 7.64 -11.26
CA ASP A 218 -12.32 8.64 -10.30
C ASP A 218 -13.44 9.50 -10.90
N ALA A 219 -13.42 9.69 -12.22
CA ALA A 219 -14.51 10.32 -12.97
C ALA A 219 -15.65 9.36 -13.35
N ASN A 220 -15.63 8.10 -12.90
CA ASN A 220 -16.61 7.06 -13.20
C ASN A 220 -16.82 6.78 -14.71
N ILE A 221 -15.76 6.97 -15.52
CA ILE A 221 -15.76 6.64 -16.96
C ILE A 221 -15.52 5.13 -17.16
N ILE A 222 -14.70 4.55 -16.28
CA ILE A 222 -14.46 3.12 -16.13
C ILE A 222 -14.77 2.72 -14.69
N ASP A 223 -15.20 1.48 -14.48
CA ASP A 223 -15.46 0.93 -13.15
C ASP A 223 -14.17 0.38 -12.50
N GLN A 224 -14.28 0.01 -11.20
CA GLN A 224 -13.17 -0.57 -10.45
C GLN A 224 -12.64 -1.87 -11.06
N PRO A 225 -13.48 -2.84 -11.51
CA PRO A 225 -12.98 -4.06 -12.15
C PRO A 225 -12.19 -3.79 -13.43
N THR A 226 -12.66 -2.87 -14.28
CA THR A 226 -11.94 -2.46 -15.49
C THR A 226 -10.59 -1.86 -15.12
N PHE A 227 -10.53 -0.96 -14.15
CA PHE A 227 -9.27 -0.39 -13.67
C PHE A 227 -8.33 -1.47 -13.11
N ALA A 228 -8.82 -2.34 -12.22
CA ALA A 228 -8.05 -3.41 -11.60
C ALA A 228 -7.45 -4.36 -12.64
N SER A 229 -8.16 -4.64 -13.74
CA SER A 229 -7.66 -5.48 -14.84
C SER A 229 -6.39 -4.94 -15.53
N THR A 230 -6.11 -3.64 -15.39
CA THR A 230 -4.92 -2.96 -15.94
C THR A 230 -3.72 -2.99 -15.00
N GLN A 231 -3.92 -3.44 -13.77
CA GLN A 231 -2.89 -3.48 -12.74
C GLN A 231 -2.27 -4.88 -12.67
N PRO A 232 -0.94 -5.01 -12.54
CA PRO A 232 -0.28 -6.30 -12.43
C PRO A 232 -0.38 -6.86 -11.00
N VAL A 233 -1.55 -6.73 -10.36
CA VAL A 233 -1.83 -7.21 -9.01
C VAL A 233 -3.30 -7.65 -8.93
N ASN A 234 -3.58 -8.73 -8.23
CA ASN A 234 -4.95 -9.13 -7.95
C ASN A 234 -5.47 -8.26 -6.82
N ASP A 235 -6.52 -7.49 -7.10
CA ASP A 235 -7.23 -6.74 -6.07
C ASP A 235 -8.10 -7.70 -5.26
N THR A 236 -7.52 -8.28 -4.21
CA THR A 236 -8.23 -9.11 -3.22
C THR A 236 -8.91 -8.26 -2.15
N GLY A 237 -9.01 -6.95 -2.35
CA GLY A 237 -9.49 -5.98 -1.38
C GLY A 237 -8.40 -5.54 -0.40
N LEU A 238 -8.54 -4.30 0.09
CA LEU A 238 -7.78 -3.76 1.21
C LEU A 238 -8.72 -3.61 2.41
N LEU A 239 -8.24 -3.96 3.59
CA LEU A 239 -8.89 -3.54 4.82
C LEU A 239 -8.73 -2.03 4.99
N SER A 240 -9.81 -1.36 5.32
CA SER A 240 -9.95 0.08 5.42
C SER A 240 -10.72 0.47 6.68
N MET A 241 -10.79 1.76 6.99
CA MET A 241 -11.58 2.24 8.13
C MET A 241 -13.08 1.99 7.96
N GLU A 242 -13.57 1.83 6.72
CA GLU A 242 -14.96 1.49 6.43
C GLU A 242 -15.29 0.04 6.85
N ASP A 243 -14.26 -0.82 6.92
CA ASP A 243 -14.37 -2.21 7.38
C ASP A 243 -14.30 -2.33 8.90
N THR A 244 -14.57 -1.24 9.62
CA THR A 244 -14.73 -1.24 11.08
C THR A 244 -16.20 -1.32 11.50
N GLU A 245 -17.12 -1.18 10.54
CA GLU A 245 -18.55 -1.34 10.79
C GLU A 245 -18.86 -2.76 11.29
N GLY A 246 -19.43 -2.84 12.49
CA GLY A 246 -19.74 -4.11 13.15
C GLY A 246 -18.66 -4.65 14.09
N LEU A 247 -17.54 -3.94 14.29
CA LEU A 247 -16.62 -4.25 15.39
C LEU A 247 -17.26 -3.92 16.74
N THR A 248 -17.36 -4.93 17.61
CA THR A 248 -17.84 -4.78 18.98
C THR A 248 -16.67 -4.73 19.96
N GLU A 249 -16.89 -4.19 21.17
CA GLU A 249 -15.88 -4.27 22.24
C GLU A 249 -15.46 -5.71 22.56
N GLU A 250 -16.36 -6.68 22.35
CA GLU A 250 -16.07 -8.10 22.52
C GLU A 250 -15.05 -8.59 21.48
N ILE A 251 -15.26 -8.27 20.19
CA ILE A 251 -14.32 -8.60 19.11
C ILE A 251 -12.97 -7.91 19.31
N LEU A 252 -12.97 -6.66 19.78
CA LEU A 252 -11.73 -5.90 20.00
C LEU A 252 -10.87 -6.47 21.15
N ASN A 253 -11.50 -7.13 22.12
CA ASN A 253 -10.82 -7.71 23.28
C ASN A 253 -10.47 -9.20 23.10
N ASP A 254 -10.98 -9.86 22.06
CA ASP A 254 -10.65 -11.24 21.70
C ASP A 254 -9.82 -11.28 20.40
N PRO A 255 -8.51 -11.59 20.48
CA PRO A 255 -7.64 -11.68 19.32
C PRO A 255 -8.13 -12.65 18.25
N ASP A 256 -8.72 -13.79 18.63
CA ASP A 256 -9.16 -14.80 17.66
C ASP A 256 -10.42 -14.31 16.93
N ALA A 257 -11.38 -13.74 17.65
CA ALA A 257 -12.57 -13.11 17.06
C ALA A 257 -12.21 -11.95 16.11
N MET A 258 -11.20 -11.15 16.47
CA MET A 258 -10.71 -10.08 15.61
C MET A 258 -10.14 -10.61 14.29
N ILE A 259 -9.34 -11.68 14.35
CA ILE A 259 -8.75 -12.30 13.15
C ILE A 259 -9.83 -12.93 12.26
N ASP A 260 -10.82 -13.61 12.84
CA ASP A 260 -11.93 -14.19 12.08
C ASP A 260 -12.80 -13.12 11.42
N TYR A 261 -13.03 -12.00 12.09
CA TYR A 261 -13.67 -10.83 11.51
C TYR A 261 -12.88 -10.31 10.30
N MET A 262 -11.57 -10.06 10.47
CA MET A 262 -10.70 -9.57 9.38
C MET A 262 -10.68 -10.51 8.17
N ARG A 263 -10.58 -11.83 8.41
CA ARG A 263 -10.64 -12.84 7.34
C ARG A 263 -11.97 -12.82 6.60
N THR A 264 -13.07 -12.66 7.32
CA THR A 264 -14.41 -12.58 6.71
C THR A 264 -14.53 -11.36 5.81
N GLN A 265 -14.03 -10.20 6.24
CA GLN A 265 -14.03 -8.98 5.43
C GLN A 265 -13.17 -9.13 4.16
N LEU A 266 -11.97 -9.69 4.30
CA LEU A 266 -11.08 -9.94 3.15
C LEU A 266 -11.68 -10.96 2.18
N ALA A 267 -12.31 -12.03 2.67
CA ALA A 267 -12.99 -13.01 1.84
C ALA A 267 -14.14 -12.40 1.06
N LYS A 268 -14.95 -11.55 1.71
CA LYS A 268 -16.06 -10.84 1.07
C LYS A 268 -15.55 -9.93 -0.06
N LYS A 269 -14.55 -9.07 0.22
CA LYS A 269 -13.97 -8.18 -0.80
C LYS A 269 -13.33 -8.94 -1.96
N SER A 270 -12.64 -10.04 -1.67
CA SER A 270 -12.06 -10.89 -2.72
C SER A 270 -13.10 -11.55 -3.61
N MET A 271 -14.35 -11.73 -3.15
CA MET A 271 -15.46 -12.21 -3.96
C MET A 271 -16.17 -11.09 -4.72
N GLU A 272 -16.28 -9.90 -4.13
CA GLU A 272 -16.92 -8.73 -4.74
C GLU A 272 -16.04 -8.04 -5.81
N GLY A 273 -14.72 -8.19 -5.72
CA GLY A 273 -13.77 -7.67 -6.71
C GLY A 273 -13.61 -8.51 -7.99
N LYS A 274 -14.36 -9.63 -8.12
CA LYS A 274 -14.42 -10.47 -9.32
C LYS A 274 -15.60 -10.09 -10.20
#